data_AF-A0A351K2V9-F1
#
_entry.id   AF-A0A351K2V9-F1
#
_cell.length_a   1.000
_cell.length_b   1.000
_cell.length_c   1.000
_cell.angle_alpha   90.00
_cell.angle_beta   90.00
_cell.angle_gamma   90.00
#
_symmetry.space_group_name_H-M   'P 1'
#
loop_
_entity.id
_entity.type
_entity.pdbx_description
1 polymer ?
#
loop_
_entity_poly.entity_id
_entity_poly.type
_entity_poly.pdbx_seq_one_letter_code
_entity_poly.pdbx_strand_id
1 'polypeptide(L)' 'MIIAIDGPAGAGKSTVARRVAAELGVDYLDTGAMYRAVTFGVLAREIDPADAHAVIKVCGQLELDVG' A
#
# COMPACT_ATOMS: atom_id res chain seq x y z
N MET A 1 -17.47 5.17 8.83
CA MET A 1 -16.51 5.42 9.94
C MET A 1 -15.11 5.29 9.36
N ILE A 2 -14.17 6.19 9.69
CA ILE A 2 -12.78 6.15 9.21
C ILE A 2 -11.87 6.13 10.43
N ILE A 3 -10.90 5.20 10.44
CA ILE A 3 -9.93 5.03 11.53
C ILE A 3 -8.53 5.04 10.89
N ALA A 4 -7.71 6.03 11.23
CA ALA A 4 -6.31 6.08 10.83
C ALA A 4 -5.43 5.46 11.92
N ILE A 5 -4.48 4.60 11.54
CA ILE A 5 -3.53 3.94 12.46
C ILE A 5 -2.11 4.19 11.97
N ASP A 6 -1.44 5.14 12.61
CA ASP A 6 -0.10 5.59 12.27
C ASP A 6 0.94 5.20 13.32
N GLY A 7 2.22 5.26 12.94
CA GLY A 7 3.35 4.88 13.79
C GLY A 7 4.53 4.34 12.98
N PRO A 8 5.68 4.08 13.61
CA PRO A 8 6.90 3.69 12.90
C PRO A 8 6.81 2.28 12.29
N ALA A 9 7.73 1.95 11.38
CA ALA A 9 7.87 0.59 10.86
C ALA A 9 8.11 -0.40 12.00
N GLY A 10 7.53 -1.59 11.92
CA GLY A 10 7.67 -2.62 12.97
C GLY A 10 6.77 -2.46 14.20
N ALA A 11 6.02 -1.36 14.34
CA ALA A 11 5.12 -1.13 15.49
C ALA A 11 3.86 -2.03 15.53
N GLY A 12 3.71 -3.00 14.63
CA GLY A 12 2.56 -3.91 14.58
C GLY A 12 1.26 -3.31 14.01
N LYS A 13 1.33 -2.15 13.34
CA LYS A 13 0.16 -1.40 12.84
C LYS A 13 -0.77 -2.24 11.97
N SER A 14 -0.24 -2.93 10.95
CA SER A 14 -1.07 -3.76 10.06
C SER A 14 -1.78 -4.88 10.83
N THR A 15 -1.12 -5.46 11.84
CA THR A 15 -1.72 -6.50 12.69
C THR A 15 -2.85 -5.95 13.54
N VAL A 16 -2.66 -4.80 14.18
CA VAL A 16 -3.70 -4.16 15.01
C VAL A 16 -4.85 -3.68 14.14
N ALA A 17 -4.56 -2.99 13.04
CA ALA A 17 -5.57 -2.47 12.12
C ALA A 17 -6.47 -3.57 11.54
N ARG A 18 -5.88 -4.71 11.13
CA ARG A 18 -6.66 -5.86 10.62
C ARG A 18 -7.58 -6.45 11.68
N ARG A 19 -7.13 -6.52 12.94
CA ARG A 19 -7.97 -7.00 14.07
C ARG A 19 -9.10 -6.03 14.41
N VAL A 20 -8.80 -4.74 14.45
CA VAL A 20 -9.81 -3.68 14.70
C VAL A 20 -10.86 -3.68 13.60
N ALA A 21 -10.45 -3.80 12.35
CA ALA A 21 -11.36 -3.87 11.20
C ALA A 21 -12.31 -5.07 11.30
N ALA A 22 -11.78 -6.25 11.63
CA ALA A 22 -12.58 -7.47 11.82
C ALA A 22 -13.59 -7.35 12.96
N GLU A 23 -13.18 -6.80 14.11
CA GLU A 23 -14.07 -6.62 15.28
C GLU A 23 -15.19 -5.59 15.00
N LEU A 24 -14.89 -4.55 14.23
CA LEU A 24 -15.84 -3.49 13.90
C LEU A 24 -16.65 -3.77 12.62
N GLY A 25 -16.36 -4.85 11.90
CA GLY A 25 -16.99 -5.16 10.62
C GLY A 25 -16.77 -4.09 9.54
N VAL A 26 -15.60 -3.44 9.55
CA VAL A 26 -15.22 -2.42 8.55
C VAL A 26 -14.09 -2.91 7.66
N ASP A 27 -13.95 -2.30 6.49
CA ASP A 27 -12.87 -2.62 5.56
C ASP A 27 -11.49 -2.21 6.12
N TYR A 28 -10.47 -2.98 5.74
CA TYR A 28 -9.07 -2.72 6.05
C TYR A 28 -8.32 -2.29 4.79
N LEU A 29 -7.45 -1.27 4.91
CA LEU A 29 -6.64 -0.77 3.81
C LEU A 29 -5.16 -0.66 4.23
N ASP A 30 -4.27 -1.45 3.62
CA ASP A 30 -2.82 -1.37 3.83
C ASP A 30 -2.15 -0.45 2.79
N THR A 31 -2.07 0.84 3.10
CA THR A 31 -1.39 1.81 2.23
C THR A 31 0.08 1.47 2.01
N GLY A 32 0.76 0.86 3.00
CA GLY A 32 2.15 0.45 2.87
C GLY A 32 2.34 -0.66 1.85
N ALA A 33 1.40 -1.62 1.79
CA ALA A 33 1.40 -2.66 0.77
C ALA A 33 1.14 -2.08 -0.63
N MET A 34 0.25 -1.09 -0.76
CA MET A 34 0.02 -0.39 -2.03
C MET A 34 1.30 0.26 -2.57
N TYR A 35 2.01 1.06 -1.75
CA TYR A 35 3.26 1.69 -2.17
C TYR A 35 4.33 0.65 -2.55
N ARG A 36 4.46 -0.44 -1.79
CA ARG A 36 5.39 -1.53 -2.13
C ARG A 36 5.03 -2.23 -3.44
N ALA A 37 3.74 -2.44 -3.71
CA ALA A 37 3.29 -3.07 -4.95
C ALA A 37 3.59 -2.19 -6.17
N VAL A 38 3.38 -0.88 -6.05
CA VAL A 38 3.79 0.09 -7.09
C VAL A 38 5.29 0.04 -7.32
N THR A 39 6.10 0.14 -6.27
CA THR A 39 7.57 0.05 -6.38
C THR A 39 8.00 -1.25 -7.05
N PHE A 40 7.40 -2.38 -6.67
CA PHE A 40 7.66 -3.66 -7.32
C PHE A 40 7.31 -3.61 -8.81
N GLY A 41 6.16 -3.06 -9.18
CA GLY A 41 5.75 -2.92 -10.58
C GLY A 41 6.66 -2.02 -11.43
N VAL A 42 7.26 -0.99 -10.82
CA VAL A 42 8.27 -0.12 -11.43
C VAL A 42 9.56 -0.90 -11.66
N LEU A 43 10.09 -1.54 -10.61
CA LEU A 43 11.35 -2.29 -10.67
C LEU A 43 11.26 -3.49 -11.62
N ALA A 44 10.13 -4.19 -11.65
CA ALA A 44 9.90 -5.33 -12.54
C ALA A 44 9.86 -4.94 -14.04
N ARG A 45 9.64 -3.65 -14.33
CA ARG A 45 9.69 -3.08 -15.69
C ARG A 45 11.03 -2.41 -16.00
N GLU A 46 12.02 -2.54 -15.11
CA GLU A 46 13.34 -1.93 -15.23
C GLU A 46 13.30 -0.40 -15.41
N ILE A 47 12.27 0.24 -14.85
CA ILE A 47 12.13 1.70 -14.85
C ILE A 47 12.89 2.27 -13.66
N ASP A 48 13.64 3.35 -13.89
CA ASP A 48 14.32 4.09 -12.82
C ASP A 48 13.29 4.66 -11.83
N PRO A 49 13.31 4.26 -10.54
CA PRO A 49 12.42 4.81 -9.52
C PRO A 49 12.61 6.32 -9.30
N ALA A 50 13.73 6.90 -9.73
CA ALA A 50 13.97 8.34 -9.66
C ALA A 50 13.31 9.13 -10.82
N ASP A 51 12.86 8.46 -11.89
CA ASP A 51 12.08 9.11 -12.96
C ASP A 51 10.59 9.17 -12.57
N ALA A 52 10.21 10.30 -11.97
CA ALA A 52 8.83 10.53 -11.54
C ALA A 52 7.79 10.39 -12.67
N HIS A 53 8.12 10.79 -13.90
CA HIS A 53 7.17 10.73 -15.02
C HIS A 53 6.95 9.28 -15.45
N ALA A 54 8.02 8.48 -15.54
CA ALA A 54 7.91 7.07 -15.85
C ALA A 54 7.18 6.29 -14.75
N VAL A 55 7.46 6.58 -13.48
CA VAL A 55 6.76 5.98 -12.32
C VAL A 55 5.26 6.27 -12.38
N ILE A 56 4.85 7.53 -12.60
CA ILE A 56 3.43 7.91 -12.70
C ILE A 56 2.72 7.13 -13.81
N LYS A 57 3.38 6.95 -14.97
CA LYS A 57 2.83 6.17 -16.07
C LYS A 57 2.58 4.71 -15.67
N VAL A 58 3.51 4.10 -14.95
CA VAL A 58 3.34 2.73 -14.44
C VAL A 58 2.19 2.66 -13.43
N CYS A 59 2.08 3.61 -12.50
CA CYS A 59 0.99 3.65 -11.52
C CYS A 59 -0.39 3.58 -12.18
N GLY A 60 -0.59 4.27 -13.30
CA GLY A 60 -1.86 4.25 -14.04
C GLY A 60 -2.12 2.97 -14.85
N GLN A 61 -1.14 2.06 -14.94
CA GLN A 61 -1.22 0.81 -15.69
C GLN A 61 -1.27 -0.43 -14.78
N LEU A 62 -1.07 -0.26 -13.47
CA LEU A 62 -1.08 -1.35 -12.51
C LEU A 62 -2.51 -1.64 -12.06
N GLU A 63 -2.92 -2.89 -12.19
CA GLU A 63 -4.04 -3.43 -11.42
C GLU A 63 -3.50 -3.92 -10.07
N LEU A 64 -4.03 -3.35 -8.98
CA LEU A 64 -3.61 -3.66 -7.62
C LEU A 64 -4.75 -4.33 -6.87
N ASP A 65 -4.51 -5.54 -6.40
CA ASP A 65 -5.35 -6.20 -5.41
C ASP A 65 -4.54 -6.31 -4.11
N VAL A 66 -5.00 -5.60 -3.08
CA VAL A 66 -4.31 -5.44 -1.80
C VAL A 66 -5.35 -5.63 -0.70
N GLY A 67 -5.61 -6.89 -0.36
CA GLY A 67 -6.67 -7.29 0.57
C GLY A 67 -6.39 -7.12 2.05
#